data_AF-A0A1G5BP77-F1
#
_entry.id   AF-A0A1G5BP77-F1
#
_cell.length_a   1.000
_cell.length_b   1.000
_cell.length_c   1.000
_cell.angle_alpha   90.00
_cell.angle_beta   90.00
_cell.angle_gamma   90.00
#
_symmetry.space_group_name_H-M   'P 1'
#
loop_
_entity.id
_entity.type
_entity.pdbx_description
1 polymer ?
#
loop_
_entity_poly.entity_id
_entity_poly.type
_entity_poly.pdbx_seq_one_letter_code
_entity_poly.pdbx_strand_id
1 'polypeptide(L)' 'MPWQTTMQYLINQPVGVSLTDGTGVSGILCTITHNEIYLLEYLYHTQFALKHYPLYRIRDVLPFPSCNAPTPPLY' A
#
# COMPACT_ATOMS: atom_id res chain seq x y z
N MET A 1 -8.22 -14.22 -7.35
CA MET A 1 -8.79 -12.86 -7.25
C MET A 1 -9.66 -12.73 -5.99
N PRO A 2 -9.09 -12.38 -4.83
CA PRO A 2 -9.87 -11.85 -3.70
C PRO A 2 -9.54 -10.37 -3.39
N TRP A 3 -8.35 -9.87 -3.77
CA TRP A 3 -7.89 -8.55 -3.34
C TRP A 3 -8.67 -7.39 -3.98
N GLN A 4 -9.17 -7.55 -5.21
CA GLN A 4 -9.93 -6.49 -5.88
C GLN A 4 -11.20 -6.11 -5.11
N THR A 5 -11.84 -7.09 -4.47
CA THR A 5 -13.06 -6.87 -3.67
C THR A 5 -12.73 -6.29 -2.30
N THR A 6 -11.60 -6.67 -1.69
CA THR A 6 -11.20 -6.15 -0.38
C THR A 6 -10.55 -4.77 -0.46
N MET A 7 -9.97 -4.40 -1.61
CA MET A 7 -9.27 -3.12 -1.80
C MET A 7 -10.11 -1.88 -1.50
N GLN A 8 -11.42 -1.92 -1.78
CA GLN A 8 -12.28 -0.78 -1.48
C GLN A 8 -12.34 -0.47 0.02
N TYR A 9 -12.17 -1.48 0.88
CA TYR A 9 -12.09 -1.32 2.33
C TYR A 9 -10.72 -0.84 2.82
N LEU A 10 -9.72 -0.83 1.94
CA LEU A 10 -8.36 -0.39 2.24
C LEU A 10 -8.12 1.09 1.91
N ILE A 11 -9.12 1.80 1.38
CA ILE A 11 -9.02 3.24 1.14
C ILE A 11 -8.72 3.97 2.46
N ASN A 12 -7.78 4.91 2.42
CA ASN A 12 -7.16 5.62 3.54
C ASN A 12 -6.39 4.74 4.54
N GLN A 13 -6.07 3.49 4.19
CA GLN A 13 -5.23 2.62 5.03
C GLN A 13 -3.79 2.53 4.49
N PRO A 14 -2.80 2.34 5.37
CA PRO A 14 -1.46 1.94 4.95
C PRO A 14 -1.51 0.53 4.36
N VAL A 15 -1.02 0.39 3.13
CA VAL A 15 -1.00 -0.88 2.41
C VAL A 15 0.37 -1.13 1.79
N GLY A 16 0.72 -2.42 1.73
CA GLY A 16 1.75 -2.93 0.83
C GLY A 16 1.12 -3.35 -0.49
N VAL A 17 1.74 -2.96 -1.60
CA VAL A 17 1.32 -3.32 -2.96
C VAL A 17 2.41 -4.17 -3.58
N SER A 18 2.07 -5.40 -3.94
CA SER A 18 2.94 -6.30 -4.68
C SER A 18 2.71 -6.11 -6.18
N LEU A 19 3.76 -5.79 -6.94
CA LEU A 19 3.69 -5.60 -8.38
C LEU A 19 3.99 -6.91 -9.13
N THR A 20 3.49 -7.01 -10.36
CA THR A 20 3.65 -8.21 -11.20
C THR A 20 5.09 -8.44 -11.66
N ASP A 21 5.94 -7.41 -11.60
CA ASP A 21 7.37 -7.48 -11.92
C ASP A 21 8.23 -7.98 -10.74
N GLY A 22 7.60 -8.34 -9.62
CA GLY A 22 8.27 -8.86 -8.43
C GLY A 22 8.72 -7.77 -7.46
N THR A 23 8.56 -6.49 -7.80
CA THR A 23 8.82 -5.38 -6.87
C THR A 23 7.62 -5.12 -5.96
N GLY A 24 7.87 -4.39 -4.87
CA GLY A 24 6.84 -3.98 -3.93
C GLY A 24 6.96 -2.50 -3.60
N VAL A 25 5.82 -1.84 -3.43
CA VAL A 25 5.72 -0.45 -2.98
C VAL A 25 4.78 -0.36 -1.78
N SER A 26 4.90 0.71 -0.99
CA SER A 26 4.07 0.89 0.21
C SER A 26 3.65 2.34 0.36
N GLY A 27 2.47 2.57 0.91
CA GLY A 27 1.91 3.90 1.09
C GLY A 27 0.47 3.87 1.58
N ILE A 28 -0.18 5.03 1.63
CA ILE A 28 -1.61 5.12 1.90
C ILE A 28 -2.39 4.95 0.60
N LEU A 29 -3.34 4.02 0.56
CA LEU A 29 -4.22 3.85 -0.59
C LEU A 29 -5.28 4.97 -0.60
N CYS A 30 -5.13 5.97 -1.47
CA CYS A 30 -6.02 7.14 -1.48
C CYS A 30 -7.32 6.90 -2.26
N THR A 31 -7.23 6.27 -3.43
CA THR A 31 -8.40 5.98 -4.27
C THR A 31 -8.08 4.90 -5.29
N ILE A 32 -9.14 4.31 -5.86
CA ILE A 32 -9.09 3.36 -6.97
C ILE A 32 -10.02 3.91 -8.04
N THR A 33 -9.46 4.32 -9.18
CA THR A 33 -10.25 4.90 -10.28
C THR A 33 -9.52 4.69 -11.60
N HIS A 34 -10.25 4.76 -12.71
CA HIS A 34 -9.70 4.63 -14.07
C HIS A 34 -8.79 3.40 -14.26
N ASN A 35 -9.11 2.29 -13.60
CA ASN A 35 -8.32 1.06 -13.67
C ASN A 35 -6.88 1.19 -13.13
N GLU A 36 -6.68 2.12 -12.19
CA GLU A 36 -5.45 2.37 -11.44
C GLU A 36 -5.74 2.48 -9.94
N ILE A 37 -4.70 2.25 -9.12
CA ILE A 37 -4.68 2.69 -7.73
C ILE A 37 -3.85 3.96 -7.60
N TYR A 38 -4.21 4.80 -6.64
CA TYR A 38 -3.46 5.99 -6.27
C TYR A 38 -2.90 5.79 -4.86
N LEU A 39 -1.58 5.79 -4.75
CA LEU A 39 -0.84 5.50 -3.52
C LEU A 39 -0.05 6.74 -3.11
N LEU A 40 -0.30 7.24 -1.90
CA LEU A 40 0.51 8.29 -1.30
C LEU A 40 1.74 7.66 -0.68
N GLU A 41 2.90 7.88 -1.30
CA GLU A 41 4.17 7.32 -0.87
C GLU A 41 5.05 8.39 -0.22
N TYR A 42 5.82 7.97 0.78
CA TYR A 42 6.90 8.79 1.33
C TYR A 42 8.01 8.91 0.29
N LEU A 43 8.47 10.13 0.03
CA LEU A 43 9.55 10.41 -0.91
C LEU A 43 10.84 10.75 -0.16
N TYR A 44 10.84 11.89 0.53
CA TYR A 44 11.99 12.41 1.26
C TYR A 44 11.60 13.53 2.23
N HIS A 45 12.16 13.50 3.44
CA HIS A 45 11.95 14.48 4.50
C HIS A 45 10.47 14.68 4.89
N THR A 46 9.84 15.79 4.50
CA THR A 46 8.40 16.05 4.72
C THR A 46 7.60 15.94 3.43
N GLN A 47 8.18 15.35 2.38
CA GLN A 47 7.58 15.25 1.05
C GLN A 47 6.96 13.88 0.83
N PHE A 48 5.74 13.93 0.30
CA PHE A 48 4.97 12.76 -0.11
C PHE A 48 4.58 12.95 -1.57
N ALA A 49 4.56 11.85 -2.32
CA ALA A 49 4.16 11.85 -3.71
C ALA A 49 2.94 10.95 -3.89
N LEU A 50 1.92 11.48 -4.56
CA LEU A 50 0.81 10.65 -5.03
C LEU A 50 1.27 9.97 -6.32
N LYS A 51 1.51 8.67 -6.26
CA LYS A 51 1.82 7.84 -7.43
C LYS A 51 0.61 7.04 -7.83
N HIS A 52 0.55 6.68 -9.11
CA HIS A 52 -0.51 5.83 -9.63
C HIS A 52 0.08 4.57 -10.26
N TYR A 53 -0.62 3.45 -10.07
CA TYR A 53 -0.23 2.15 -10.60
C TYR A 53 -1.42 1.50 -11.30
N PRO A 54 -1.26 1.09 -12.57
CA PRO A 54 -2.32 0.37 -13.28
C PRO A 54 -2.64 -0.97 -12.62
N LEU A 55 -3.94 -1.31 -12.51
CA LEU A 55 -4.39 -2.54 -11.87
C LEU A 55 -3.79 -3.81 -12.51
N TYR A 56 -3.47 -3.79 -13.80
CA TYR A 56 -2.84 -4.92 -14.49
C TYR A 56 -1.40 -5.17 -14.04
N ARG A 57 -0.74 -4.19 -13.42
CA ARG A 57 0.61 -4.32 -12.82
C ARG A 57 0.55 -4.77 -11.37
N ILE A 58 -0.63 -4.90 -10.78
CA ILE A 58 -0.79 -5.26 -9.37
C ILE A 58 -1.02 -6.76 -9.26
N ARG A 59 -0.15 -7.41 -8.48
CA ARG A 59 -0.31 -8.80 -8.09
C ARG A 59 -1.24 -8.94 -6.89
N ASP A 60 -1.02 -8.12 -5.86
CA ASP A 60 -1.77 -8.15 -4.60
C ASP A 60 -1.69 -6.81 -3.84
N VAL A 61 -2.65 -6.57 -2.95
CA VAL A 61 -2.68 -5.41 -2.04
C VAL A 61 -3.08 -5.88 -0.66
N LEU A 62 -2.23 -5.62 0.34
CA LEU A 62 -2.42 -6.08 1.71
C LEU A 62 -2.34 -4.90 2.70
N PRO A 63 -3.24 -4.81 3.69
CA PRO A 63 -3.09 -3.83 4.77
C PRO A 63 -1.81 -4.11 5.56
N PHE A 64 -1.17 -3.05 6.05
CA PHE A 64 -0.07 -3.22 7.00
C PHE A 64 -0.60 -3.90 8.28
N PRO A 65 0.10 -4.93 8.79
CA PRO A 65 -0.23 -5.51 10.08
C PRO A 65 0.06 -4.50 11.19
N SER A 66 -0.56 -4.71 12.35
CA SER A 66 -0.22 -3.95 13.55
C SER A 66 1.28 -4.09 13.86
N CYS A 67 1.93 -2.96 14.11
CA CYS A 67 3.30 -2.98 14.61
C CYS A 67 3.25 -3.43 16.08
N ASN A 68 3.69 -4.66 16.34
CA ASN A 68 3.96 -5.08 17.70
C ASN A 68 5.19 -4.28 18.16
N ALA A 69 5.00 -3.39 19.13
CA ALA A 69 6.13 -2.69 19.75
C ALA A 69 7.18 -3.74 20.12
N PRO A 70 8.47 -3.53 19.80
CA PRO A 70 9.52 -4.37 20.33
C PRO A 70 9.31 -4.38 21.84
N THR A 71 9.10 -5.56 22.43
CA THR A 71 9.22 -5.71 23.89
C THR A 71 10.55 -5.07 24.25
N PRO A 72 10.57 -3.99 25.05
CA PRO A 72 11.82 -3.39 25.47
C PRO A 72 12.69 -4.52 26.06
N PRO A 73 13.99 -4.61 25.70
CA PRO A 73 14.84 -5.60 26.33
C PRO A 73 14.72 -5.46 27.85
N LEU A 74 14.41 -6.57 28.53
CA LEU A 74 14.45 -6.63 29.98
C LEU A 74 15.92 -6.46 30.37
N TYR A 75 16.29 -5.26 30.83
CA TYR A 75 17.53 -5.03 31.56
C TYR A 75 17.33 -5.44 33.02
#